data_AF-A0A3D0H5F7-F1
#
_entry.id   AF-A0A3D0H5F7-F1
#
_cell.length_a   1.000
_cell.length_b   1.000
_cell.length_c   1.000
_cell.angle_alpha   90.00
_cell.angle_beta   90.00
_cell.angle_gamma   90.00
#
_symmetry.space_group_name_H-M   'P 1'
#
loop_
_entity.id
_entity.type
_entity.pdbx_description
1 polymer ?
#
loop_
_entity_poly.entity_id
_entity_poly.type
_entity_poly.pdbx_seq_one_letter_code
_entity_poly.pdbx_strand_id
1 'polypeptide(L)'
;MRMGLWSFLKQLWPKPSRRFVAWQVELTTRCPLRCRMCIRQGLDDWQAQDMDFDHFRNLSPYFRHVSNVVLEGWGEPLIYPHLLDAVRLVKSQGARAGFVTSGYGLTRDYGANLLRSGLDFIGFSLAGASASTHEAIRTGSRHDQLLQAIQ
;
A
#
# COMPACT_ATOMS: atom_id res chain seq x y z
N MET A 1 21.77 -14.60 25.17
CA MET A 1 21.05 -13.32 25.40
C MET A 1 19.68 -13.65 26.01
N ARG A 2 19.50 -13.46 27.32
CA ARG A 2 18.26 -13.83 28.02
C ARG A 2 17.13 -12.89 27.58
N MET A 3 16.13 -13.42 26.88
CA MET A 3 14.88 -12.71 26.61
C MET A 3 14.27 -12.31 27.97
N GLY A 4 14.12 -11.00 28.22
CA GLY A 4 13.62 -10.50 29.49
C GLY A 4 12.22 -11.04 29.79
N LEU A 5 11.93 -11.30 31.06
CA LEU A 5 10.66 -11.85 31.56
C LEU A 5 9.43 -11.13 30.96
N TRP A 6 9.53 -9.82 30.72
CA TRP A 6 8.53 -9.00 30.05
C TRP A 6 8.25 -9.37 28.58
N SER A 7 9.27 -9.75 27.82
CA SER A 7 9.13 -10.21 26.42
C SER A 7 8.44 -11.56 26.36
N PHE A 8 8.73 -12.45 27.31
CA PHE A 8 8.08 -13.75 27.45
C PHE A 8 6.62 -13.60 27.85
N LEU A 9 6.32 -12.72 28.82
CA LEU A 9 4.95 -12.43 29.26
C LEU A 9 4.09 -11.79 28.16
N LYS A 10 4.64 -10.91 27.31
CA LYS A 10 3.93 -10.38 26.13
C LYS A 10 3.54 -11.46 25.12
N GLN A 11 4.30 -12.55 25.06
CA GLN A 11 4.04 -13.68 24.14
C GLN A 11 2.89 -14.56 24.61
N LEU A 12 2.64 -14.57 25.93
CA LEU A 12 1.54 -15.30 26.57
C LEU A 12 0.22 -14.50 26.55
N TRP A 13 0.25 -13.22 26.18
CA TRP A 13 -0.96 -12.42 26.01
C TRP A 13 -1.63 -12.77 24.66
N PRO A 14 -2.86 -13.31 24.65
CA PRO A 14 -3.53 -13.60 23.40
C PRO A 14 -3.69 -12.29 22.63
N LYS A 15 -3.11 -12.23 21.42
CA LYS A 15 -3.40 -11.11 20.52
C LYS A 15 -4.90 -11.09 20.30
N PRO A 16 -5.57 -9.93 20.44
CA PRO A 16 -7.00 -9.86 20.19
C PRO A 16 -7.27 -10.41 18.80
N SER A 17 -8.09 -11.46 18.72
CA SER A 17 -8.47 -12.05 17.44
C SER A 17 -9.27 -11.00 16.69
N ARG A 18 -8.70 -10.51 15.60
CA ARG A 18 -9.40 -9.54 14.75
C ARG A 18 -10.35 -10.29 13.85
N ARG A 19 -11.55 -9.73 13.70
CA ARG A 19 -12.64 -10.33 12.93
C ARG A 19 -12.27 -10.53 11.46
N PHE A 20 -11.52 -9.59 10.88
CA PHE A 20 -11.11 -9.62 9.48
C PHE A 20 -9.60 -9.75 9.35
N VAL A 21 -9.15 -10.61 8.43
CA VAL A 21 -7.72 -10.78 8.11
C VAL A 21 -7.20 -9.60 7.31
N ALA A 22 -7.94 -9.18 6.28
CA ALA A 22 -7.54 -8.05 5.46
C ALA A 22 -8.78 -7.31 4.93
N TRP A 23 -8.67 -5.98 4.87
CA TRP A 23 -9.52 -5.13 4.05
C TRP A 23 -8.66 -4.47 2.98
N GLN A 24 -9.15 -4.46 1.75
CA GLN A 24 -8.57 -3.69 0.67
C GLN A 24 -9.38 -2.41 0.52
N VAL A 25 -8.71 -1.26 0.50
CA VAL A 25 -9.35 0.06 0.37
C VAL A 25 -8.61 0.87 -0.68
N GLU A 26 -9.29 1.14 -1.79
CA GLU A 26 -8.75 1.94 -2.89
C GLU A 26 -8.82 3.43 -2.53
N LEU A 27 -7.65 4.08 -2.40
CA LEU A 27 -7.58 5.52 -2.11
C LEU A 27 -7.67 6.39 -3.37
N THR A 28 -7.31 5.83 -4.52
CA THR A 28 -7.33 6.53 -5.81
C THR A 28 -7.48 5.52 -6.93
N THR A 29 -8.24 5.89 -7.95
CA THR A 29 -8.32 5.17 -9.23
C THR A 29 -7.39 5.77 -10.29
N ARG A 30 -6.67 6.84 -9.94
CA ARG A 30 -5.67 7.47 -10.81
C ARG A 30 -4.42 6.61 -10.83
N CYS A 31 -3.84 6.42 -12.00
CA CYS A 31 -2.53 5.80 -12.13
C CYS A 31 -1.84 6.29 -13.41
N PRO A 32 -0.56 6.70 -13.34
CA PRO A 32 0.18 7.26 -14.47
C PRO A 32 0.60 6.21 -15.51
N LEU A 33 0.51 4.91 -15.16
CA LEU A 33 0.87 3.81 -16.05
C LEU A 33 -0.33 3.38 -16.91
N ARG A 34 -0.04 2.74 -18.04
CA ARG A 34 -1.03 2.19 -19.01
C ARG A 34 -0.74 0.72 -19.29
N CYS A 35 -0.59 -0.05 -18.22
CA CYS A 35 -0.24 -1.46 -18.29
C CYS A 35 -1.29 -2.25 -19.09
N ARG A 36 -0.85 -3.16 -19.97
CA ARG A 36 -1.71 -3.89 -20.92
C ARG A 36 -2.73 -4.82 -20.25
N MET A 37 -2.38 -5.40 -19.10
CA MET A 37 -3.27 -6.29 -18.34
C MET A 37 -4.30 -5.55 -17.47
N CYS A 38 -4.25 -4.21 -17.42
CA CYS A 38 -5.06 -3.44 -16.49
C CYS A 38 -6.48 -3.29 -17.05
N ILE A 39 -7.49 -3.55 -16.22
CA ILE A 39 -8.90 -3.38 -16.58
C ILE A 39 -9.20 -1.97 -17.10
N ARG A 40 -8.45 -0.96 -16.64
CA ARG A 40 -8.52 0.44 -17.10
C ARG A 40 -8.35 0.62 -18.60
N GLN A 41 -7.63 -0.28 -19.27
CA GLN A 41 -7.42 -0.20 -20.73
C GLN A 41 -8.62 -0.72 -21.54
N GLY A 42 -9.56 -1.44 -20.91
CA GLY A 42 -10.75 -2.01 -21.54
C GLY A 42 -12.05 -1.31 -21.14
N LEU A 43 -11.98 -0.17 -20.44
CA LEU A 43 -13.14 0.58 -19.98
C LEU A 43 -13.10 2.00 -20.57
N ASP A 44 -14.07 2.32 -21.42
CA ASP A 44 -14.14 3.63 -22.07
C ASP A 44 -14.47 4.75 -21.08
N ASP A 45 -15.25 4.46 -20.04
CA ASP A 45 -15.75 5.44 -19.07
C ASP A 45 -14.98 5.43 -17.73
N TRP A 46 -13.67 5.13 -17.74
CA TRP A 46 -12.88 5.08 -16.50
C TRP A 46 -12.84 6.45 -15.78
N GLN A 47 -13.42 6.51 -14.60
CA GLN A 47 -13.39 7.71 -13.76
C GLN A 47 -12.13 7.74 -12.91
N ALA A 48 -11.17 8.59 -13.29
CA ALA A 48 -9.95 8.82 -12.54
C ALA A 48 -10.21 9.83 -11.41
N GLN A 49 -10.24 9.35 -10.17
CA GLN A 49 -10.62 10.14 -9.00
C GLN A 49 -9.85 9.71 -7.76
N ASP A 50 -9.76 10.63 -6.81
CA ASP A 50 -9.22 10.39 -5.47
C ASP A 50 -10.39 10.23 -4.48
N MET A 51 -10.26 9.30 -3.55
CA MET A 51 -11.15 9.26 -2.40
C MET A 51 -10.91 10.49 -1.54
N ASP A 52 -11.96 11.25 -1.25
CA ASP A 52 -11.88 12.31 -0.25
C ASP A 52 -11.38 11.72 1.08
N PHE A 53 -10.40 12.36 1.68
CA PHE A 53 -9.78 11.87 2.90
C PHE A 53 -10.76 11.81 4.08
N ASP A 54 -11.79 12.66 4.12
CA ASP A 54 -12.87 12.58 5.10
C ASP A 54 -13.70 11.31 4.95
N HIS A 55 -13.96 10.86 3.72
CA HIS A 55 -14.61 9.57 3.51
C HIS A 55 -13.75 8.40 4.01
N PHE A 56 -12.44 8.47 3.79
CA PHE A 56 -11.52 7.47 4.36
C PHE A 56 -11.51 7.52 5.90
N ARG A 57 -11.56 8.71 6.50
CA ARG A 57 -11.63 8.89 7.96
C ARG A 57 -12.83 8.18 8.59
N ASN A 58 -13.96 8.13 7.90
CA ASN A 58 -15.15 7.42 8.38
C ASN A 58 -14.93 5.92 8.58
N LEU A 59 -13.91 5.33 7.94
CA LEU A 59 -13.55 3.91 8.14
C LEU A 59 -12.74 3.66 9.42
N SER A 60 -12.15 4.71 10.02
CA SER A 60 -11.24 4.61 11.16
C SER A 60 -11.77 3.77 12.33
N PRO A 61 -13.01 3.96 12.82
CA PRO A 61 -13.52 3.18 13.95
C PRO A 61 -13.54 1.67 13.71
N TYR A 62 -13.56 1.23 12.45
CA TYR A 62 -13.66 -0.18 12.08
C TYR A 62 -12.31 -0.87 11.94
N PHE A 63 -11.21 -0.13 11.72
CA PHE A 63 -9.88 -0.72 11.54
C PHE A 63 -9.39 -1.53 12.73
N ARG A 64 -9.86 -1.25 13.95
CA ARG A 64 -9.59 -2.06 15.15
C ARG A 64 -10.01 -3.54 15.00
N HIS A 65 -10.96 -3.83 14.10
CA HIS A 65 -11.45 -5.17 13.81
C HIS A 65 -10.69 -5.87 12.66
N VAL A 66 -9.70 -5.21 12.05
CA VAL A 66 -9.00 -5.68 10.84
C VAL A 66 -7.51 -5.87 11.09
N SER A 67 -6.94 -7.00 10.69
CA SER A 67 -5.51 -7.27 10.88
C SER A 67 -4.64 -6.41 9.96
N ASN A 68 -4.96 -6.39 8.66
CA ASN A 68 -4.23 -5.64 7.64
C ASN A 68 -5.19 -4.77 6.82
N VAL A 69 -4.90 -3.49 6.68
CA VAL A 69 -5.56 -2.61 5.72
C VAL A 69 -4.59 -2.40 4.56
N VAL A 70 -4.99 -2.87 3.39
CA VAL A 70 -4.21 -2.76 2.15
C VAL A 70 -4.75 -1.58 1.35
N LEU A 71 -3.98 -0.49 1.29
CA LEU A 71 -4.35 0.79 0.69
C LEU A 71 -4.08 0.75 -0.83
N GLU A 72 -4.79 -0.14 -1.52
CA GLU A 72 -4.58 -0.42 -2.94
C GLU A 72 -5.89 -0.66 -3.70
N GLY A 73 -5.79 -0.62 -5.02
CA GLY A 73 -6.87 -0.86 -5.95
C GLY A 73 -6.32 -0.91 -7.38
N TRP A 74 -7.03 -0.28 -8.30
CA TRP A 74 -6.65 -0.14 -9.70
C TRP A 74 -5.79 1.11 -9.98
N GLY A 75 -5.75 2.06 -9.05
CA GLY A 75 -4.85 3.21 -9.09
C GLY A 75 -3.43 2.96 -8.55
N GLU A 76 -2.63 4.02 -8.48
CA GLU A 76 -1.27 4.02 -7.95
C GLU A 76 -1.28 4.74 -6.59
N PRO A 77 -1.11 4.02 -5.46
CA PRO A 77 -1.19 4.62 -4.13
C PRO A 77 -0.23 5.80 -3.93
N LEU A 78 0.98 5.74 -4.51
CA LEU A 78 2.00 6.76 -4.29
C LEU A 78 1.62 8.17 -4.76
N ILE A 79 0.67 8.29 -5.69
CA ILE A 79 0.21 9.60 -6.18
C ILE A 79 -0.96 10.16 -5.38
N TYR A 80 -1.51 9.41 -4.42
CA TYR A 80 -2.58 9.89 -3.56
C TYR A 80 -2.03 10.92 -2.56
N PRO A 81 -2.58 12.15 -2.50
CA PRO A 81 -1.98 13.26 -1.74
C PRO A 81 -1.93 13.01 -0.22
N HIS A 82 -2.84 12.19 0.32
CA HIS A 82 -2.94 11.91 1.75
C HIS A 82 -2.47 10.51 2.14
N LEU A 83 -1.62 9.86 1.31
CA LEU A 83 -1.19 8.48 1.57
C LEU A 83 -0.53 8.32 2.95
N LEU A 84 0.38 9.25 3.32
CA LEU A 84 1.05 9.21 4.62
C LEU A 84 0.05 9.34 5.79
N ASP A 85 -0.97 10.17 5.64
CA ASP A 85 -1.99 10.37 6.67
C ASP A 85 -2.94 9.18 6.75
N ALA A 86 -3.27 8.56 5.62
CA ALA A 86 -4.03 7.32 5.56
C ALA A 86 -3.30 6.18 6.30
N VAL A 87 -1.99 6.04 6.08
CA VAL A 87 -1.16 5.07 6.82
C VAL A 87 -1.20 5.38 8.31
N ARG A 88 -0.94 6.62 8.74
CA ARG A 88 -0.98 7.01 10.16
C ARG A 88 -2.34 6.71 10.80
N LEU A 89 -3.42 6.98 10.10
CA LEU A 89 -4.78 6.73 10.59
C LEU A 89 -5.06 5.24 10.81
N VAL A 90 -4.69 4.39 9.85
CA VAL A 90 -4.81 2.93 10.00
C VAL A 90 -4.00 2.46 11.22
N LYS A 91 -2.76 2.94 11.33
CA LYS A 91 -1.85 2.59 12.43
C LYS A 91 -2.36 3.05 13.79
N SER A 92 -2.98 4.22 13.88
CA SER A 92 -3.53 4.74 15.15
C SER A 92 -4.67 3.87 15.70
N GLN A 93 -5.31 3.06 14.85
CA GLN A 93 -6.36 2.11 15.23
C GLN A 93 -5.80 0.70 15.52
N GLY A 94 -4.47 0.55 15.51
CA GLY A 94 -3.75 -0.70 15.75
C GLY A 94 -3.69 -1.63 14.54
N ALA A 95 -4.35 -1.32 13.43
CA ALA A 95 -4.26 -2.08 12.18
C ALA A 95 -2.84 -2.03 11.59
N ARG A 96 -2.45 -3.09 10.86
CA ARG A 96 -1.28 -3.01 9.99
C ARG A 96 -1.66 -2.29 8.71
N ALA A 97 -0.78 -1.43 8.21
CA ALA A 97 -0.98 -0.67 6.99
C ALA A 97 0.04 -1.07 5.93
N GLY A 98 -0.39 -1.26 4.69
CA GLY A 98 0.50 -1.48 3.56
C GLY A 98 -0.20 -1.31 2.23
N PHE A 99 0.53 -1.40 1.13
CA PHE A 99 -0.02 -1.29 -0.22
C PHE A 99 0.93 -1.92 -1.25
N VAL A 100 0.41 -2.25 -2.42
CA VAL A 100 1.19 -2.58 -3.61
C VAL A 100 1.32 -1.35 -4.52
N THR A 101 2.52 -1.11 -5.05
CA THR A 101 2.83 0.02 -5.93
C THR A 101 3.60 -0.42 -7.18
N SER A 102 3.56 0.40 -8.23
CA SER A 102 4.51 0.32 -9.34
C SER A 102 5.88 0.92 -9.04
N GLY A 103 6.04 1.61 -7.89
CA GLY A 103 7.24 2.39 -7.56
C GLY A 103 7.30 3.74 -8.27
N TYR A 104 6.30 4.09 -9.09
CA TYR A 104 6.28 5.36 -9.81
C TYR A 104 6.29 6.55 -8.84
N GLY A 105 7.31 7.40 -8.96
CA GLY A 105 7.47 8.56 -8.08
C GLY A 105 7.99 8.23 -6.68
N LEU A 106 8.39 6.98 -6.40
CA LEU A 106 9.02 6.63 -5.13
C LEU A 106 10.45 7.18 -5.09
N THR A 107 10.66 8.21 -4.28
CA THR A 107 11.99 8.73 -3.97
C THR A 107 12.46 8.24 -2.61
N ARG A 108 13.76 8.34 -2.35
CA ARG A 108 14.34 7.98 -1.05
C ARG A 108 13.70 8.75 0.11
N ASP A 109 13.46 10.04 -0.06
CA ASP A 109 12.84 10.88 0.97
C ASP A 109 11.38 10.51 1.19
N TYR A 110 10.65 10.20 0.12
CA TYR A 110 9.26 9.77 0.24
C TYR A 110 9.16 8.38 0.91
N GLY A 111 10.05 7.45 0.54
CA GLY A 111 10.19 6.17 1.23
C GLY A 111 10.50 6.34 2.73
N ALA A 112 11.40 7.25 3.09
CA ALA A 112 11.68 7.55 4.50
C ALA A 112 10.45 8.14 5.23
N ASN A 113 9.65 8.98 4.57
CA ASN A 113 8.39 9.47 5.09
C ASN A 113 7.36 8.36 5.30
N LEU A 114 7.27 7.40 4.38
CA LEU A 114 6.41 6.22 4.51
C LEU A 114 6.80 5.37 5.73
N LEU A 115 8.09 5.11 5.92
CA LEU A 115 8.59 4.40 7.11
C LEU A 115 8.26 5.16 8.39
N ARG A 116 8.48 6.49 8.41
CA ARG A 116 8.12 7.36 9.56
C ARG A 116 6.62 7.39 9.85
N SER A 117 5.77 7.19 8.84
CA SER A 117 4.32 7.10 9.02
C SER A 117 3.86 5.80 9.70
N GLY A 118 4.76 4.81 9.80
CA GLY A 118 4.50 3.53 10.46
C GLY A 118 4.05 2.42 9.50
N LEU A 119 4.30 2.56 8.19
CA LEU A 119 4.00 1.55 7.18
C LEU A 119 4.58 0.17 7.57
N ASP A 120 3.76 -0.89 7.52
CA ASP A 120 4.18 -2.25 7.92
C ASP A 120 4.70 -3.09 6.76
N PHE A 121 4.18 -2.86 5.55
CA PHE A 121 4.62 -3.58 4.35
C PHE A 121 4.37 -2.76 3.10
N ILE A 122 5.19 -3.00 2.08
CA ILE A 122 5.05 -2.47 0.74
C ILE A 122 5.30 -3.61 -0.24
N GLY A 123 4.43 -3.75 -1.24
CA GLY A 123 4.61 -4.67 -2.36
C GLY A 123 4.96 -3.91 -3.62
N PHE A 124 5.78 -4.52 -4.48
CA PHE A 124 6.18 -3.92 -5.75
C PHE A 124 5.67 -4.78 -6.91
N SER A 125 4.97 -4.14 -7.85
CA SER A 125 4.42 -4.81 -9.01
C SER A 125 5.49 -5.03 -10.09
N LEU A 126 6.13 -6.20 -10.06
CA LEU A 126 7.05 -6.67 -11.09
C LEU A 126 6.33 -7.66 -12.03
N ALA A 127 6.63 -7.59 -13.33
CA ALA A 127 5.94 -8.39 -14.36
C ALA A 127 6.89 -9.28 -15.18
N GLY A 128 8.18 -9.25 -14.87
CA GLY A 128 9.22 -10.01 -15.54
C GLY A 128 10.59 -9.69 -14.96
N ALA A 129 11.54 -10.60 -15.12
CA ALA A 129 12.91 -10.45 -14.62
C ALA A 129 13.83 -9.66 -15.57
N SER A 130 13.30 -9.20 -16.71
CA SER A 130 14.01 -8.35 -17.67
C SER A 130 13.21 -7.08 -17.96
N ALA A 131 13.91 -6.03 -18.39
CA ALA A 131 13.27 -4.81 -18.88
C ALA A 131 12.28 -5.11 -20.01
N SER A 132 12.68 -5.93 -20.99
CA SER A 132 11.84 -6.29 -22.14
C SER A 132 10.52 -6.95 -21.74
N THR A 133 10.52 -7.86 -20.76
CA THR A 133 9.31 -8.56 -20.31
C THR A 133 8.44 -7.67 -19.42
N HIS A 134 9.05 -6.95 -18.48
CA HIS A 134 8.33 -6.05 -17.59
C HIS A 134 7.64 -4.91 -18.34
N GLU A 135 8.37 -4.21 -19.21
CA GLU A 135 7.89 -3.02 -19.90
C GLU A 135 6.87 -3.35 -20.99
N ALA A 136 6.95 -4.54 -21.59
CA ALA A 136 5.94 -5.03 -22.54
C ALA A 136 4.56 -5.22 -21.88
N ILE A 137 4.50 -5.56 -20.60
CA ILE A 137 3.24 -5.76 -19.85
C ILE A 137 2.84 -4.48 -19.11
N ARG A 138 3.79 -3.83 -18.44
CA ARG A 138 3.58 -2.66 -17.59
C ARG A 138 4.08 -1.39 -18.27
N THR A 139 3.38 -0.98 -19.32
CA THR A 139 3.67 0.25 -20.08
C THR A 139 3.78 1.48 -19.15
N GLY A 140 4.92 2.16 -19.19
CA GLY A 140 5.22 3.32 -18.34
C GLY A 140 5.93 2.97 -17.02
N SER A 141 6.17 1.69 -16.74
CA SER A 141 6.94 1.20 -15.59
C SER A 141 8.32 0.78 -16.05
N ARG A 142 9.36 1.54 -15.70
CA ARG A 142 10.75 1.20 -16.04
C ARG A 142 11.31 0.17 -15.07
N HIS A 143 11.82 -0.94 -15.61
CA HIS A 143 12.31 -2.05 -14.79
C HIS A 143 13.49 -1.65 -13.89
N ASP A 144 14.45 -0.89 -14.44
CA ASP A 144 15.64 -0.46 -13.70
C ASP A 144 15.31 0.52 -12.56
N GLN A 145 14.42 1.48 -12.81
CA GLN A 145 13.93 2.41 -11.79
C GLN A 145 13.19 1.67 -10.67
N LEU A 146 12.38 0.68 -11.00
CA LEU A 146 11.69 -0.15 -10.02
C LEU A 146 12.69 -0.92 -9.15
N LEU A 147 13.71 -1.54 -9.75
CA LEU A 147 14.74 -2.25 -8.98
C LEU A 147 15.54 -1.32 -8.06
N GLN A 148 15.86 -0.11 -8.52
CA GLN A 148 16.51 0.91 -7.68
C GLN A 148 15.63 1.35 -6.51
N ALA A 149 14.31 1.42 -6.71
CA ALA A 149 13.37 1.79 -5.65
C ALA A 149 13.20 0.72 -4.56
N ILE A 150 13.55 -0.54 -4.85
CA ILE A 150 13.46 -1.67 -3.92
C ILE A 150 14.70 -1.77 -3.00
N GLN A 151 15.83 -1.21 -3.41
CA GLN A 151 17.13 -1.30 -2.71
C GLN A 151 17.31 -0.20 -1.65
#